data_AF-A0A2K1QJ08-F1
#
_entry.id   AF-A0A2K1QJ08-F1
#
_cell.length_a   1.000
_cell.length_b   1.000
_cell.length_c   1.000
_cell.angle_alpha   90.00
_cell.angle_beta   90.00
_cell.angle_gamma   90.00
#
_symmetry.space_group_name_H-M   'P 1'
#
loop_
_entity.id
_entity.type
_entity.pdbx_description
1 polymer ?
#
loop_
_entity_poly.entity_id
_entity_poly.type
_entity_poly.pdbx_seq_one_letter_code
_entity_poly.pdbx_strand_id
1 'polypeptide(L)'
;MSHQQLLLHFNDDLKHYYKAKEDYYQFVGLGGYKNTPLPPNLDKPSFTAIMPVLPQEENTTGNLTDQVAKESSDSTASSHDMHKVGEQTKATVQDHKANPGIAMTDKLPEAASKDDLKKRAEELNKK
;
A
#
# COMPACT_ATOMS: atom_id res chain seq x y z
N MET A 1 -28.14 18.61 -2.08
CA MET A 1 -27.82 18.49 -0.64
C MET A 1 -27.69 19.88 -0.05
N SER A 2 -28.34 20.15 1.08
CA SER A 2 -28.20 21.40 1.83
C SER A 2 -26.79 21.50 2.45
N HIS A 3 -26.24 22.71 2.57
CA HIS A 3 -24.94 22.95 3.23
C HIS A 3 -24.88 22.35 4.65
N GLN A 4 -26.02 22.38 5.37
CA GLN A 4 -26.14 21.76 6.69
C GLN A 4 -26.01 20.23 6.64
N GLN A 5 -26.52 19.58 5.58
CA GLN A 5 -26.38 18.13 5.39
C GLN A 5 -24.93 17.76 5.11
N LEU A 6 -24.21 18.56 4.33
CA LEU A 6 -22.79 18.33 4.03
C LEU A 6 -21.92 18.40 5.29
N LEU A 7 -22.17 19.37 6.17
CA LEU A 7 -21.46 19.48 7.45
C LEU A 7 -21.76 18.31 8.40
N LEU A 8 -23.00 17.81 8.41
CA LEU A 8 -23.37 16.63 9.19
C LEU A 8 -22.63 15.39 8.70
N HIS A 9 -22.63 15.13 7.38
CA HIS A 9 -21.90 14.02 6.79
C HIS A 9 -20.40 14.10 7.08
N PHE A 10 -19.79 15.28 6.91
CA PHE A 10 -18.37 15.49 7.21
C PHE A 10 -18.03 15.18 8.68
N ASN A 11 -18.86 15.63 9.62
CA ASN A 11 -18.66 15.35 11.04
C ASN A 11 -18.78 13.86 11.35
N ASP A 12 -19.69 13.16 10.68
CA ASP A 12 -19.84 11.72 10.85
C ASP A 12 -18.64 10.98 10.26
N ASP A 13 -18.16 11.36 9.08
CA ASP A 13 -16.95 10.79 8.47
C ASP A 13 -15.72 10.98 9.36
N LEU A 14 -15.58 12.16 9.98
CA LEU A 14 -14.51 12.42 10.95
C LEU A 14 -14.59 11.45 12.14
N LYS A 15 -15.79 11.22 12.70
CA LYS A 15 -15.96 10.28 13.82
C LYS A 15 -15.56 8.85 13.41
N HIS A 16 -15.96 8.42 12.22
CA HIS A 16 -15.60 7.11 11.70
C HIS A 16 -14.09 6.96 11.52
N TYR A 17 -13.43 7.99 10.97
CA TYR A 17 -11.98 8.02 10.83
C TYR A 17 -11.26 7.90 12.18
N TYR A 18 -11.66 8.69 13.18
CA TYR A 18 -11.05 8.62 14.51
C TYR A 18 -11.23 7.24 15.15
N LYS A 19 -12.40 6.62 15.01
CA LYS A 19 -12.63 5.26 15.49
C LYS A 19 -11.72 4.24 14.79
N ALA A 20 -11.70 4.26 13.46
CA ALA A 20 -10.89 3.34 12.66
C ALA A 20 -9.39 3.50 12.94
N LYS A 21 -8.93 4.72 13.21
CA LYS A 21 -7.54 5.01 13.59
C LYS A 21 -7.17 4.37 14.92
N GLU A 22 -8.02 4.46 15.94
CA GLU A 22 -7.76 3.82 17.24
C GLU A 22 -7.80 2.29 17.13
N ASP A 23 -8.75 1.73 16.37
CA ASP A 23 -8.83 0.30 16.09
C ASP A 23 -7.57 -0.22 15.37
N TYR A 24 -7.06 0.54 14.38
CA TYR A 24 -5.82 0.22 13.69
C TYR A 24 -4.62 0.22 14.65
N TYR A 25 -4.47 1.24 15.50
CA TYR A 25 -3.40 1.26 16.49
C TYR A 25 -3.48 0.09 17.46
N GLN A 26 -4.69 -0.29 17.89
CA GLN A 26 -4.86 -1.49 18.70
C GLN A 26 -4.43 -2.76 17.95
N PHE A 27 -4.80 -2.89 16.67
CA PHE A 27 -4.45 -4.02 15.82
C PHE A 27 -2.94 -4.16 15.60
N VAL A 28 -2.23 -3.05 15.33
CA VAL A 28 -0.76 -3.07 15.12
C VAL A 28 0.04 -3.09 16.43
N GLY A 29 -0.62 -3.30 17.58
CA GLY A 29 0.03 -3.36 18.89
C GLY A 29 0.51 -2.01 19.41
N LEU A 30 0.09 -0.90 18.80
CA LEU A 30 0.38 0.46 19.22
C LEU A 30 -0.69 1.07 20.13
N GLY A 31 -1.77 0.37 20.49
CA GLY A 31 -2.88 0.94 21.28
C GLY A 31 -2.48 1.60 22.62
N GLY A 32 -1.33 1.22 23.19
CA GLY A 32 -0.78 1.80 24.40
C GLY A 32 0.10 3.05 24.22
N TYR A 33 0.34 3.53 22.99
CA TYR A 33 1.33 4.58 22.69
C TYR A 33 1.11 5.90 23.45
N LYS A 34 -0.13 6.20 23.85
CA LYS A 34 -0.46 7.39 24.64
C LYS A 34 -0.01 7.27 26.10
N ASN A 35 0.12 6.04 26.60
CA ASN A 35 0.41 5.71 27.99
C ASN A 35 1.83 5.14 28.19
N THR A 36 2.61 5.00 27.11
CA THR A 36 4.01 4.57 27.25
C THR A 36 4.83 5.70 27.87
N PRO A 37 5.45 5.49 29.04
CA PRO A 37 6.38 6.47 29.58
C PRO A 37 7.50 6.68 28.55
N LEU A 38 7.74 7.93 28.19
CA LEU A 38 8.86 8.27 27.32
C LEU A 38 10.16 7.80 27.99
N PRO A 39 11.13 7.28 27.22
CA PRO A 39 12.40 6.90 27.80
C PRO A 39 13.03 8.12 28.50
N PRO A 40 13.68 7.94 29.65
CA PRO A 40 14.21 9.05 30.46
C PRO A 40 15.24 9.89 29.71
N ASN A 41 15.84 9.37 28.64
CA ASN A 41 16.83 10.04 27.79
C ASN A 41 16.26 10.43 26.41
N LEU A 42 14.98 10.79 26.32
CA LEU A 42 14.45 11.37 25.09
C LEU A 42 14.85 12.84 25.03
N ASP A 43 15.98 13.12 24.37
CA ASP A 43 16.36 14.49 24.01
C ASP A 43 15.26 15.08 23.13
N LYS A 44 14.40 15.91 23.73
CA LYS A 44 13.40 16.67 22.97
C LYS A 44 14.20 17.57 22.04
N PRO A 45 14.04 17.48 20.71
CA PRO A 45 14.79 18.35 19.82
C PRO A 45 14.39 19.79 20.13
N SER A 46 15.28 20.55 20.78
CA SER A 46 15.11 21.98 20.89
C SER A 46 15.34 22.53 19.50
N PHE A 47 14.31 23.12 18.91
CA PHE A 47 14.37 23.75 17.58
C PHE A 47 15.40 24.88 17.47
N THR A 48 16.11 25.22 18.55
CA THR A 48 17.23 26.16 18.61
C THR A 48 18.59 25.55 18.23
N ALA A 49 18.65 24.27 17.84
CA ALA A 49 19.86 23.72 17.23
C ALA A 49 20.20 24.52 15.97
N ILE A 50 21.39 25.13 15.94
CA ILE A 50 21.97 25.79 14.76
C ILE A 50 22.06 24.71 13.67
N MET A 51 21.01 24.59 12.86
CA MET A 51 21.01 23.67 11.73
C MET A 51 22.05 24.17 10.73
N PRO A 52 22.97 23.32 10.26
CA PRO A 52 23.90 23.70 9.21
C PRO A 52 23.11 24.20 8.01
N VAL A 53 23.28 25.48 7.66
CA VAL A 53 22.71 26.04 6.44
C VAL A 53 23.39 25.33 5.28
N LEU A 54 22.60 24.64 4.46
CA LEU A 54 23.09 24.00 3.26
C LEU A 54 23.59 25.10 2.29
N PRO A 55 24.84 25.07 1.83
CA PRO A 55 25.30 26.02 0.84
C PRO A 55 24.55 25.79 -0.48
N GLN A 56 23.67 26.73 -0.84
CA GLN A 56 23.01 26.96 -2.13
C GLN A 56 22.71 25.72 -3.01
N GLU A 57 21.43 25.33 -3.12
CA GLU A 57 20.94 24.25 -4.01
C GLU A 57 20.89 24.63 -5.51
N GLU A 58 21.47 25.75 -5.91
CA GLU A 58 21.37 26.30 -7.28
C GLU A 58 22.19 25.51 -8.33
N ASN A 59 23.08 24.61 -7.88
CA ASN A 59 23.91 23.76 -8.77
C ASN A 59 23.51 22.27 -8.76
N THR A 60 22.24 21.94 -8.52
CA THR A 60 21.78 20.55 -8.68
C THR A 60 21.84 20.15 -10.16
N THR A 61 22.91 19.46 -10.51
CA THR A 61 23.19 19.03 -11.88
C THR A 61 22.32 17.81 -12.21
N GLY A 62 21.05 18.06 -12.53
CA GLY A 62 20.09 17.05 -12.95
C GLY A 62 19.59 16.18 -11.81
N ASN A 63 18.29 15.90 -11.81
CA ASN A 63 17.69 14.96 -10.87
C ASN A 63 18.35 13.59 -11.03
N LEU A 64 18.56 12.84 -9.94
CA LEU A 64 19.10 11.47 -9.96
C LEU A 64 18.42 10.58 -11.03
N THR A 65 17.12 10.83 -11.25
CA THR A 65 16.31 10.18 -12.27
C THR A 65 16.81 10.42 -13.70
N ASP A 66 17.33 11.61 -14.02
CA ASP A 66 17.90 11.91 -15.34
C ASP A 66 19.27 11.27 -15.54
N GLN A 67 20.06 11.12 -14.48
CA GLN A 67 21.34 10.40 -14.52
C GLN A 67 21.12 8.91 -14.76
N VAL A 68 20.21 8.29 -14.01
CA VAL A 68 19.84 6.88 -14.19
C VAL A 68 19.24 6.63 -15.57
N ALA A 69 18.41 7.55 -16.09
CA ALA A 69 17.86 7.43 -17.43
C ALA A 69 18.93 7.53 -18.54
N LYS A 70 19.91 8.45 -18.40
CA LYS A 70 21.01 8.60 -19.36
C LYS A 70 21.98 7.42 -19.35
N GLU A 71 22.29 6.87 -18.19
CA GLU A 71 23.26 5.78 -18.03
C GLU A 71 22.64 4.38 -18.24
N SER A 72 21.31 4.30 -18.42
CA SER A 72 20.59 3.04 -18.59
C SER A 72 20.76 2.40 -19.98
N SER A 73 21.34 3.08 -20.97
CA SER A 73 21.45 2.57 -22.35
C SER A 73 22.24 1.27 -22.47
N ASP A 74 23.26 1.10 -21.64
CA ASP A 74 24.19 -0.03 -21.68
C ASP A 74 23.99 -1.02 -20.52
N SER A 75 22.87 -0.91 -19.80
CA SER A 75 22.57 -1.75 -18.63
C SER A 75 22.16 -3.18 -19.04
N THR A 76 22.94 -4.17 -18.59
CA THR A 76 22.66 -5.62 -18.73
C THR A 76 21.71 -6.18 -17.66
N ALA A 77 21.15 -5.30 -16.82
CA ALA A 77 20.27 -5.66 -15.71
C ALA A 77 19.01 -6.44 -16.16
N SER A 78 18.62 -6.32 -17.44
CA SER A 78 17.50 -7.05 -18.03
C SER A 78 17.94 -7.81 -19.28
N SER A 79 18.77 -8.84 -19.09
CA SER A 79 19.23 -9.75 -20.17
C SER A 79 18.26 -10.90 -20.45
N HIS A 80 17.05 -10.88 -19.88
CA HIS A 80 16.05 -11.91 -20.10
C HIS A 80 15.50 -11.85 -21.54
N ASP A 81 15.25 -13.01 -22.17
CA ASP A 81 14.86 -13.08 -23.59
C ASP A 81 13.56 -12.33 -23.91
N MET A 82 12.71 -12.07 -22.92
CA MET A 82 11.48 -11.27 -23.11
C MET A 82 11.72 -9.75 -23.12
N HIS A 83 12.92 -9.28 -22.81
CA HIS A 83 13.27 -7.85 -22.75
C HIS A 83 14.21 -7.45 -23.90
N LYS A 84 13.99 -7.98 -25.11
CA LYS A 84 14.71 -7.50 -26.32
C LYS A 84 14.24 -6.09 -26.67
N VAL A 85 15.18 -5.15 -26.64
CA VAL A 85 14.98 -3.77 -27.07
C VAL A 85 14.73 -3.78 -28.59
N GLY A 86 13.46 -3.65 -28.99
CA GLY A 86 13.09 -3.35 -30.38
C GLY A 86 12.02 -4.23 -31.01
N GLU A 87 11.68 -5.40 -30.46
CA GLU A 87 10.85 -6.39 -31.18
C GLU A 87 9.66 -6.96 -30.41
N GLN A 88 9.44 -6.51 -29.17
CA GLN A 88 8.24 -6.85 -28.41
C GLN A 88 7.29 -5.65 -28.44
N THR A 89 6.14 -5.87 -29.06
CA THR A 89 5.00 -4.96 -29.20
C THR A 89 4.86 -4.01 -28.01
N LYS A 90 5.10 -2.72 -28.23
CA LYS A 90 4.78 -1.68 -27.24
C LYS A 90 3.33 -1.87 -26.83
N ALA A 91 3.06 -1.99 -25.53
CA ALA A 91 1.71 -2.10 -25.01
C ALA A 91 0.87 -0.94 -25.56
N THR A 92 -0.21 -1.29 -26.25
CA THR A 92 -1.19 -0.33 -26.77
C THR A 92 -2.14 0.05 -25.63
N VAL A 93 -2.85 1.18 -25.79
CA VAL A 93 -3.84 1.63 -24.78
C VAL A 93 -4.90 0.55 -24.47
N GLN A 94 -5.14 -0.37 -25.41
CA GLN A 94 -6.09 -1.46 -25.23
C GLN A 94 -5.57 -2.55 -24.27
N ASP A 95 -4.25 -2.72 -24.15
CA ASP A 95 -3.62 -3.70 -23.25
C ASP A 95 -3.71 -3.28 -21.77
N HIS A 96 -4.00 -1.99 -21.52
CA HIS A 96 -4.29 -1.45 -20.20
C HIS A 96 -5.77 -1.48 -19.83
N LYS A 97 -6.65 -1.94 -20.73
CA LYS A 97 -8.04 -2.19 -20.35
C LYS A 97 -8.08 -3.46 -19.53
N ALA A 98 -8.60 -3.35 -18.31
CA ALA A 98 -8.89 -4.51 -17.50
C ALA A 98 -9.70 -5.51 -18.33
N ASN A 99 -9.25 -6.77 -18.37
CA ASN A 99 -10.09 -7.84 -18.88
C ASN A 99 -11.46 -7.74 -18.17
N PRO A 100 -12.59 -7.89 -18.90
CA PRO A 100 -13.87 -8.08 -18.24
C PRO A 100 -13.68 -9.16 -17.17
N GLY A 101 -14.09 -8.84 -15.94
CA GLY A 101 -13.66 -9.53 -14.72
C GLY A 101 -13.83 -11.05 -14.76
N ILE A 102 -13.31 -11.72 -13.73
CA ILE A 102 -13.33 -13.18 -13.60
C ILE A 102 -14.69 -13.73 -14.06
N ALA A 103 -14.67 -14.54 -15.11
CA ALA A 103 -15.86 -15.18 -15.62
C ALA A 103 -16.42 -16.08 -14.51
N MET A 104 -17.49 -15.63 -13.86
CA MET A 104 -18.25 -16.45 -12.93
C MET A 104 -18.92 -17.54 -13.76
N THR A 105 -18.28 -18.70 -13.87
CA THR A 105 -18.92 -19.86 -14.49
C THR A 105 -19.98 -20.39 -13.51
N ASP A 106 -21.23 -20.52 -13.94
CA ASP A 106 -22.37 -21.03 -13.15
C ASP A 106 -22.19 -22.47 -12.62
N LYS A 107 -21.05 -23.10 -12.90
CA LYS A 107 -20.69 -24.46 -12.46
C LYS A 107 -19.74 -24.43 -11.26
N LEU A 108 -20.07 -23.65 -10.24
CA LEU A 108 -19.48 -23.86 -8.92
C LEU A 108 -20.02 -25.19 -8.36
N PRO A 109 -19.19 -26.03 -7.72
CA PRO A 109 -19.67 -27.25 -7.09
C PRO A 109 -20.72 -26.92 -6.03
N GLU A 110 -21.78 -27.73 -5.95
CA GLU A 110 -22.85 -27.52 -4.97
C GLU A 110 -22.27 -27.44 -3.55
N ALA A 111 -22.75 -26.46 -2.79
CA ALA A 111 -22.36 -26.29 -1.40
C ALA A 111 -22.70 -27.57 -0.64
N ALA A 112 -21.66 -28.29 -0.19
CA ALA A 112 -21.86 -29.52 0.55
C ALA A 112 -22.66 -29.27 1.83
N SER A 113 -23.55 -30.20 2.16
CA SER A 113 -24.39 -30.11 3.34
C SER A 113 -23.53 -30.03 4.62
N LYS A 114 -24.05 -29.40 5.68
CA LYS A 114 -23.34 -29.21 6.95
C LYS A 114 -22.85 -30.54 7.55
N ASP A 115 -23.57 -31.63 7.32
CA ASP A 115 -23.23 -32.95 7.84
C ASP A 115 -22.07 -33.59 7.09
N ASP A 116 -21.96 -33.36 5.77
CA ASP A 116 -20.86 -33.87 4.94
C ASP A 116 -19.57 -33.07 5.15
N LEU A 117 -19.67 -31.81 5.57
CA LEU A 117 -18.53 -31.01 6.00
C LEU A 117 -18.00 -31.49 7.36
N LYS A 118 -18.91 -31.84 8.29
CA LYS A 118 -18.52 -32.29 9.63
C LYS A 118 -17.81 -33.65 9.61
N LYS A 119 -18.32 -34.61 8.82
CA LYS A 119 -17.66 -35.92 8.64
C LYS A 119 -16.25 -35.80 8.04
N ARG A 120 -16.07 -34.94 7.03
CA ARG A 120 -14.76 -34.69 6.44
C ARG A 120 -13.79 -33.99 7.39
N ALA A 121 -14.28 -33.06 8.22
CA ALA A 121 -13.46 -32.42 9.23
C ALA A 121 -13.00 -33.40 10.31
N GLU A 122 -13.87 -34.30 10.75
CA GLU A 122 -13.54 -35.34 11.75
C GLU A 122 -12.55 -36.39 11.21
N GLU A 123 -12.54 -36.68 9.91
CA GLU A 123 -11.53 -37.53 9.28
C GLU A 123 -10.16 -36.84 9.16
N LEU A 124 -10.14 -35.54 8.83
CA LEU A 124 -8.89 -34.78 8.69
C LEU A 124 -8.22 -34.47 10.04
N ASN A 125 -8.99 -34.33 11.11
CA ASN A 125 -8.48 -34.06 12.47
C ASN A 125 -7.93 -35.31 13.19
N LYS A 126 -7.91 -36.47 12.53
CA LYS A 126 -7.28 -37.70 13.05
C LYS A 126 -5.83 -37.88 12.59
N LYS A 127 -5.25 -36.89 11.89
CA LYS A 127 -3.81 -36.75 11.71
C LYS A 127 -3.18 -36.06 12.91
#